data_AF-A0A257ML57-F1
#
_entry.id   AF-A0A257ML57-F1
#
_cell.length_a   1.000
_cell.length_b   1.000
_cell.length_c   1.000
_cell.angle_alpha   90.00
_cell.angle_beta   90.00
_cell.angle_gamma   90.00
#
_symmetry.space_group_name_H-M   'P 1'
#
loop_
_entity.id
_entity.type
_entity.pdbx_description
1 polymer ?
#
loop_
_entity_poly.entity_id
_entity_poly.type
_entity_poly.pdbx_seq_one_letter_code
_entity_poly.pdbx_strand_id
1 'polypeptide(L)'
;MLRATGVAYDMRKEDPILVYPDLDFKIITGTRGDSADRIDVRLREILESIHIIEQCLDKIPSGPIKPEAKIPKKVPAGEAYYRVEDPRGEMGMYVVSDGGDKPYRVKVRGPFYATFQTLTPLLEGVYIADAVAIAGSMDGCPSEADR
;
A
#
# COMPACT_ATOMS: atom_id res chain seq x y z
N MET A 1 -0.96 -8.54 4.48
CA MET A 1 -0.28 -9.63 5.21
C MET A 1 -0.11 -9.33 6.69
N LEU A 2 0.67 -8.29 7.05
CA LEU A 2 1.01 -7.95 8.43
C LEU A 2 -0.22 -7.78 9.35
N ARG A 3 -1.24 -7.01 8.91
CA ARG A 3 -2.46 -6.80 9.70
C ARG A 3 -3.25 -8.06 10.01
N ALA A 4 -3.18 -9.08 9.14
CA ALA A 4 -3.87 -10.36 9.38
C ALA A 4 -3.28 -11.13 10.57
N THR A 5 -2.03 -10.84 10.98
CA THR A 5 -1.37 -11.47 12.13
C THR A 5 -1.55 -10.69 13.43
N GLY A 6 -2.50 -9.75 13.48
CA GLY A 6 -2.80 -8.95 14.68
C GLY A 6 -1.95 -7.70 14.87
N VAL A 7 -1.05 -7.39 13.93
CA VAL A 7 -0.21 -6.18 14.03
C VAL A 7 -0.98 -4.98 13.46
N ALA A 8 -1.37 -4.06 14.34
CA ALA A 8 -2.08 -2.82 13.98
C ALA A 8 -1.12 -1.76 13.41
N TYR A 9 -0.62 -1.99 12.20
CA TYR A 9 0.27 -1.08 11.48
C TYR A 9 -0.34 -0.67 10.14
N ASP A 10 -0.43 0.63 9.90
CA ASP A 10 -0.95 1.22 8.66
C ASP A 10 -0.29 2.58 8.42
N MET A 11 0.37 2.77 7.27
CA MET A 11 1.11 4.01 7.02
C MET A 11 0.20 5.25 6.94
N ARG A 12 -1.09 5.09 6.64
CA ARG A 12 -2.04 6.21 6.64
C ARG A 12 -2.22 6.82 8.03
N LYS A 13 -1.83 6.11 9.09
CA LYS A 13 -1.76 6.62 10.47
C LYS A 13 -0.33 6.89 10.96
N GLU A 14 0.61 6.00 10.63
CA GLU A 14 1.99 6.09 11.14
C GLU A 14 2.83 7.17 10.44
N ASP A 15 2.65 7.35 9.13
CA ASP A 15 3.35 8.33 8.29
C ASP A 15 2.31 8.99 7.36
N PRO A 16 1.38 9.76 7.94
CA PRO A 16 0.14 10.11 7.27
C PRO A 16 0.39 11.12 6.15
N ILE A 17 -0.18 10.83 4.98
CA ILE A 17 -0.08 11.65 3.77
C ILE A 17 -1.43 12.31 3.47
N LEU A 18 -1.41 13.37 2.66
CA LEU A 18 -2.62 14.03 2.17
C LEU A 18 -3.56 14.41 3.34
N VAL A 19 -4.84 14.06 3.24
CA VAL A 19 -5.89 14.39 4.22
C VAL A 19 -6.12 13.29 5.26
N TYR A 20 -5.38 12.18 5.23
CA TYR A 20 -5.56 11.09 6.20
C TYR A 20 -5.47 11.48 7.68
N PRO A 21 -4.65 12.47 8.12
CA PRO A 21 -4.68 12.95 9.50
C PRO A 21 -6.05 13.45 9.98
N ASP A 22 -6.90 13.92 9.06
CA ASP A 22 -8.18 14.56 9.36
C ASP A 22 -9.38 13.59 9.23
N LEU A 23 -9.11 12.31 8.95
CA LEU A 23 -10.12 11.27 8.74
C LEU A 23 -10.13 10.29 9.91
N ASP A 24 -11.33 9.92 10.36
CA ASP A 24 -11.49 8.91 11.39
C ASP A 24 -11.65 7.53 10.73
N PHE A 25 -10.73 6.62 11.01
CA PHE A 25 -10.84 5.25 10.52
C PHE A 25 -10.12 4.28 11.43
N LYS A 26 -10.44 3.01 11.34
CA LYS A 26 -9.87 1.93 12.14
C LYS A 26 -8.82 1.17 11.35
N ILE A 27 -7.73 0.81 12.03
CA ILE A 27 -6.80 -0.19 11.49
C ILE A 27 -7.42 -1.56 11.71
N ILE A 28 -7.82 -2.21 10.62
CA ILE A 28 -8.44 -3.54 10.66
C ILE A 28 -7.36 -4.60 10.82
N THR A 29 -7.48 -5.47 11.83
CA THR A 29 -6.55 -6.57 12.07
C THR A 29 -7.25 -7.93 12.16
N GLY A 30 -6.49 -8.98 11.85
CA GLY A 30 -6.81 -10.37 12.15
C GLY A 30 -6.23 -10.80 13.50
N THR A 31 -6.27 -12.08 13.80
CA THR A 31 -5.76 -12.64 15.08
C THR A 31 -4.95 -13.92 14.91
N ARG A 32 -5.23 -14.70 13.87
CA ARG A 32 -4.63 -16.02 13.60
C ARG A 32 -3.55 -15.97 12.52
N GLY A 33 -3.63 -15.02 11.59
CA GLY A 33 -2.67 -14.89 10.49
C GLY A 33 -2.85 -15.91 9.35
N ASP A 34 -3.95 -16.67 9.35
CA ASP A 34 -4.27 -17.64 8.30
C ASP A 34 -4.86 -16.99 7.04
N SER A 35 -5.11 -17.78 5.99
CA SER A 35 -5.72 -17.29 4.74
C SER A 35 -7.12 -16.70 4.96
N ALA A 36 -7.88 -17.21 5.93
CA ALA A 36 -9.21 -16.72 6.23
C ALA A 36 -9.15 -15.31 6.83
N ASP A 37 -8.26 -15.07 7.81
CA ASP A 37 -8.02 -13.75 8.39
C ASP A 37 -7.54 -12.75 7.32
N ARG A 38 -6.73 -13.19 6.34
CA ARG A 38 -6.30 -12.33 5.23
C ARG A 38 -7.44 -11.90 4.32
N ILE A 39 -8.45 -12.75 4.12
CA ILE A 39 -9.63 -12.41 3.33
C ILE A 39 -10.55 -11.50 4.15
N ASP A 40 -10.80 -11.86 5.40
CA ASP A 40 -11.66 -11.11 6.30
C ASP A 40 -11.15 -9.70 6.58
N VAL A 41 -9.84 -9.51 6.81
CA VAL A 41 -9.23 -8.18 6.92
C VAL A 41 -9.49 -7.35 5.66
N ARG A 42 -9.31 -7.92 4.46
CA ARG A 42 -9.55 -7.18 3.20
C ARG A 42 -11.01 -6.78 3.04
N LEU A 43 -11.95 -7.68 3.35
CA LEU A 43 -13.38 -7.38 3.28
C LEU A 43 -13.75 -6.24 4.24
N ARG A 44 -13.22 -6.28 5.47
CA ARG A 44 -13.43 -5.21 6.46
C ARG A 44 -12.73 -3.90 6.06
N GLU A 45 -11.56 -3.95 5.42
CA GLU A 45 -10.90 -2.77 4.86
C GLU A 45 -11.67 -2.12 3.71
N ILE A 46 -12.41 -2.90 2.90
CA ILE A 46 -13.31 -2.35 1.87
C ILE A 46 -14.42 -1.54 2.53
N LEU A 47 -15.04 -2.07 3.59
CA LEU A 47 -16.08 -1.36 4.35
C LEU A 47 -15.51 -0.10 5.01
N GLU A 48 -14.31 -0.19 5.59
CA GLU A 48 -13.64 0.98 6.17
C GLU A 48 -13.28 2.02 5.11
N SER A 49 -12.92 1.59 3.90
CA SER A 49 -12.65 2.49 2.77
C SER A 49 -13.92 3.23 2.35
N ILE A 50 -15.09 2.59 2.39
CA ILE A 50 -16.38 3.26 2.15
C ILE A 50 -16.59 4.35 3.22
N HIS A 51 -16.34 4.05 4.49
CA HIS A 51 -16.46 5.03 5.57
C HIS A 51 -15.53 6.24 5.40
N ILE A 52 -14.29 6.02 4.95
CA ILE A 52 -13.33 7.07 4.61
C ILE A 52 -13.88 7.92 3.45
N ILE A 53 -14.43 7.29 2.41
CA ILE A 53 -15.00 7.99 1.24
C ILE A 53 -16.17 8.88 1.66
N GLU A 54 -17.08 8.40 2.52
CA GLU A 54 -18.20 9.19 3.03
C GLU A 54 -17.71 10.47 3.73
N GLN A 55 -16.70 10.36 4.60
CA GLN A 55 -16.11 11.53 5.25
C GLN A 55 -15.47 12.51 4.26
N CYS A 56 -14.80 12.00 3.23
CA CYS A 56 -14.24 12.84 2.17
C CYS A 56 -15.32 13.58 1.39
N LEU A 57 -16.47 12.95 1.13
CA LEU A 57 -17.61 13.60 0.46
C LEU A 57 -18.20 14.72 1.31
N ASP A 58 -18.33 14.53 2.62
CA ASP A 58 -18.83 15.54 3.55
C ASP A 58 -17.87 16.73 3.71
N LYS A 59 -16.56 16.47 3.61
CA LYS A 59 -15.49 17.46 3.86
C LYS A 59 -14.92 18.05 2.57
N ILE A 60 -15.46 17.74 1.39
CA ILE A 60 -14.86 18.16 0.13
C ILE A 60 -14.87 19.69 0.00
N PRO A 61 -13.69 20.36 -0.09
CA PRO A 61 -13.66 21.80 -0.21
C PRO A 61 -14.06 22.21 -1.63
N SER A 62 -14.71 23.37 -1.75
CA SER A 62 -14.89 24.04 -3.03
C SER A 62 -13.58 24.73 -3.46
N GLY A 63 -13.35 24.83 -4.77
CA GLY A 63 -12.15 25.48 -5.31
C GLY A 63 -11.66 24.84 -6.61
N PRO A 64 -10.58 25.39 -7.19
CA PRO A 64 -9.96 24.82 -8.38
C PRO A 64 -9.30 23.47 -8.07
N ILE A 65 -9.59 22.45 -8.87
CA ILE A 65 -9.02 21.10 -8.72
C ILE A 65 -7.56 21.04 -9.20
N LYS A 66 -7.22 21.86 -10.19
CA LYS A 66 -5.87 21.91 -10.75
C LYS A 66 -5.11 23.10 -10.19
N PRO A 67 -3.86 22.92 -9.72
CA PRO A 67 -3.03 24.05 -9.38
C PRO A 67 -2.76 24.89 -10.65
N GLU A 68 -2.85 26.22 -10.51
CA GLU A 68 -2.50 27.15 -11.60
C GLU A 68 -0.99 27.16 -11.89
N ALA A 69 -0.19 26.69 -10.94
CA ALA A 69 1.26 26.61 -11.06
C ALA A 69 1.68 25.62 -12.14
N LYS A 70 2.59 26.05 -13.03
CA LYS A 70 3.24 25.16 -14.00
C LYS A 70 4.12 24.16 -13.27
N ILE A 71 3.94 22.88 -13.56
CA ILE A 71 4.82 21.80 -13.08
C ILE A 71 6.24 22.08 -13.62
N PRO A 72 7.25 22.22 -12.74
CA PRO A 72 8.61 22.51 -13.18
C PRO A 72 9.16 21.35 -14.00
N LYS A 73 9.71 21.66 -15.19
CA LYS A 73 10.31 20.64 -16.08
C LYS A 73 11.60 20.02 -15.53
N LYS A 74 12.26 20.71 -14.60
CA LYS A 74 13.51 20.28 -13.98
C LYS A 74 13.28 20.10 -12.49
N VAL A 75 13.67 18.93 -11.98
CA VAL A 75 13.65 18.62 -10.55
C VAL A 75 15.05 18.88 -10.01
N PRO A 76 15.23 19.61 -8.89
CA PRO A 76 16.55 19.84 -8.30
C PRO A 76 17.33 18.54 -8.10
N ALA A 77 18.66 18.61 -8.15
CA ALA A 77 19.50 17.46 -7.87
C ALA A 77 19.30 16.99 -6.42
N GLY A 78 19.15 15.69 -6.22
CA GLY A 78 18.88 15.11 -4.91
C GLY A 78 18.20 13.75 -5.00
N GLU A 79 17.90 13.18 -3.84
CA GLU A 79 17.21 11.90 -3.69
C GLU A 79 15.99 12.04 -2.79
N ALA A 80 14.95 11.24 -3.08
CA ALA A 80 13.74 11.18 -2.28
C ALA A 80 13.22 9.74 -2.24
N TYR A 81 12.74 9.33 -1.07
CA TYR A 81 11.95 8.11 -0.92
C TYR A 81 10.55 8.50 -0.47
N TYR A 82 9.56 8.17 -1.28
CA TYR A 82 8.16 8.41 -0.97
C TYR A 82 7.42 7.09 -0.88
N ARG A 83 6.47 6.99 0.05
CA ARG A 83 5.73 5.77 0.34
C ARG A 83 4.24 6.04 0.45
N VAL A 84 3.44 5.04 0.09
CA VAL A 84 2.00 5.05 0.22
C VAL A 84 1.50 3.68 0.67
N GLU A 85 0.42 3.66 1.45
CA GLU A 85 -0.26 2.41 1.79
C GLU A 85 -1.11 2.00 0.57
N ASP A 86 -0.57 1.10 -0.25
CA ASP A 86 -1.31 0.40 -1.30
C ASP A 86 -2.23 -0.65 -0.66
N PRO A 87 -3.36 -1.05 -1.29
CA PRO A 87 -4.20 -2.15 -0.82
C PRO A 87 -3.45 -3.46 -0.50
N ARG A 88 -2.26 -3.68 -1.07
CA ARG A 88 -1.41 -4.86 -0.79
C ARG A 88 -0.36 -4.63 0.30
N GLY A 89 -0.15 -3.38 0.73
CA GLY A 89 0.80 -2.98 1.76
C GLY A 89 1.61 -1.74 1.38
N GLU A 90 2.79 -1.56 1.96
CA GLU A 90 3.64 -0.40 1.66
C GLU A 90 4.18 -0.45 0.22
N MET A 91 3.82 0.53 -0.61
CA MET A 91 4.46 0.79 -1.89
C MET A 91 5.41 1.97 -1.73
N GLY A 92 6.65 1.82 -2.21
CA GLY A 92 7.68 2.84 -2.15
C GLY A 92 8.26 3.19 -3.51
N MET A 93 8.62 4.46 -3.70
CA MET A 93 9.38 4.94 -4.86
C MET A 93 10.59 5.69 -4.37
N TYR A 94 11.77 5.17 -4.70
CA TYR A 94 13.04 5.85 -4.50
C TYR A 94 13.46 6.50 -5.81
N VAL A 95 13.57 7.83 -5.81
CA VAL A 95 13.87 8.64 -6.99
C VAL A 95 15.13 9.44 -6.76
N VAL A 96 16.03 9.43 -7.74
CA VAL A 96 17.23 10.27 -7.77
C VAL A 96 17.13 11.20 -8.98
N SER A 97 17.40 12.47 -8.77
CA SER A 97 17.50 13.50 -9.80
C SER A 97 18.91 14.08 -9.82
N ASP A 98 19.43 14.33 -11.02
CA ASP A 98 20.71 15.02 -11.27
C ASP A 98 20.53 16.51 -11.64
N GLY A 99 19.30 17.03 -11.52
CA GLY A 99 18.95 18.39 -11.97
C GLY A 99 18.45 18.45 -13.42
N GLY A 100 18.39 17.30 -14.11
CA GLY A 100 17.91 17.16 -15.48
C GLY A 100 16.39 17.26 -15.62
N ASP A 101 15.92 16.98 -16.84
CA ASP A 101 14.50 16.90 -17.21
C ASP A 101 13.94 15.47 -17.12
N LYS A 102 14.79 14.50 -16.74
CA LYS A 102 14.45 13.10 -16.55
C LYS A 102 14.98 12.62 -15.19
N PRO A 103 14.29 11.68 -14.53
CA PRO A 103 14.84 11.09 -13.32
C PRO A 103 16.11 10.30 -13.67
N TYR A 104 17.18 10.51 -12.90
CA TYR A 104 18.43 9.77 -13.03
C TYR A 104 18.22 8.29 -12.66
N ARG A 105 17.46 8.04 -11.59
CA ARG A 105 17.07 6.69 -11.17
C ARG A 105 15.68 6.70 -10.57
N VAL A 106 14.90 5.66 -10.88
CA VAL A 106 13.65 5.33 -10.20
C VAL A 106 13.72 3.87 -9.79
N LYS A 107 13.68 3.60 -8.49
CA LYS A 107 13.49 2.25 -7.95
C LYS A 107 12.12 2.16 -7.30
N VAL A 108 11.27 1.33 -7.88
CA VAL A 108 9.97 1.00 -7.30
C VAL A 108 10.15 -0.19 -6.36
N ARG A 109 9.61 -0.06 -5.15
CA ARG A 109 9.43 -1.12 -4.17
C ARG A 109 7.94 -1.45 -4.15
N GLY A 110 7.54 -2.48 -4.89
CA GLY A 110 6.18 -3.00 -4.82
C GLY A 110 5.92 -3.67 -3.46
N PRO A 111 4.70 -3.60 -2.92
CA PRO A 111 4.35 -4.21 -1.64
C PRO A 111 4.48 -5.74 -1.70
N PHE A 112 4.12 -6.33 -2.85
CA PHE A 112 4.03 -7.77 -2.99
C PHE A 112 5.38 -8.48 -2.89
N TYR A 113 6.47 -7.93 -3.44
CA TYR A 113 7.79 -8.60 -3.48
C TYR A 113 8.26 -9.02 -2.08
N ALA A 114 8.13 -8.13 -1.08
CA ALA A 114 8.52 -8.42 0.29
C ALA A 114 7.64 -9.52 0.90
N THR A 115 6.33 -9.47 0.67
CA THR A 115 5.41 -10.48 1.19
C THR A 115 5.57 -11.83 0.48
N PHE A 116 5.90 -11.84 -0.81
CA PHE A 116 6.05 -13.05 -1.61
C PHE A 116 7.16 -13.97 -1.08
N GLN A 117 8.19 -13.39 -0.45
CA GLN A 117 9.25 -14.14 0.21
C GLN A 117 8.74 -15.06 1.34
N THR A 118 7.56 -14.77 1.91
CA THR A 118 6.95 -15.63 2.93
C THR A 118 6.20 -16.82 2.33
N LEU A 119 6.07 -16.93 1.00
CA LEU A 119 5.33 -18.03 0.39
C LEU A 119 5.97 -19.38 0.70
N THR A 120 7.30 -19.49 0.61
CA THR A 120 8.02 -20.75 0.89
C THR A 120 7.73 -21.29 2.29
N PRO A 121 7.95 -20.53 3.38
CA PRO A 121 7.65 -21.04 4.72
C PRO A 121 6.14 -21.28 4.96
N LEU A 122 5.25 -20.56 4.27
CA LEU A 122 3.79 -20.83 4.35
C LEU A 122 3.37 -22.14 3.68
N LEU A 123 4.20 -22.69 2.79
CA LEU A 123 3.94 -23.95 2.08
C LEU A 123 4.53 -25.17 2.79
N GLU A 124 5.22 -24.99 3.92
CA GLU A 124 5.79 -26.10 4.67
C GLU A 124 4.69 -26.86 5.44
N GLY A 125 4.61 -28.19 5.23
CA GLY A 125 3.69 -29.05 5.97
C GLY A 125 2.21 -28.98 5.55
N VAL A 126 1.90 -28.30 4.43
CA VAL A 126 0.52 -28.20 3.89
C VAL A 126 0.31 -29.14 2.70
N TYR A 127 -0.95 -29.35 2.31
CA TYR A 127 -1.26 -30.14 1.12
C TYR A 127 -0.98 -29.34 -0.16
N ILE A 128 -0.63 -30.05 -1.25
CA ILE A 128 -0.46 -29.44 -2.57
C ILE A 128 -1.74 -28.68 -3.01
N ALA A 129 -2.91 -29.20 -2.64
CA ALA A 129 -4.19 -28.57 -2.91
C ALA A 129 -4.33 -27.18 -2.25
N ASP A 130 -3.66 -26.93 -1.12
CA ASP A 130 -3.74 -25.68 -0.38
C ASP A 130 -2.81 -24.60 -0.95
N ALA A 131 -1.84 -24.97 -1.79
CA ALA A 131 -0.85 -24.05 -2.33
C ALA A 131 -1.49 -22.86 -3.07
N VAL A 132 -2.56 -23.14 -3.84
CA VAL A 132 -3.30 -22.11 -4.60
C VAL A 132 -4.06 -21.18 -3.65
N ALA A 133 -4.67 -21.72 -2.58
CA ALA A 133 -5.40 -20.92 -1.61
C ALA A 133 -4.45 -20.01 -0.80
N ILE A 134 -3.29 -20.53 -0.41
CA ILE A 134 -2.25 -19.78 0.29
C ILE A 134 -1.73 -18.66 -0.60
N ALA A 135 -1.25 -18.98 -1.80
CA ALA A 135 -0.72 -17.99 -2.74
C ALA A 135 -1.78 -16.95 -3.15
N GLY A 136 -3.01 -17.39 -3.43
CA GLY A 136 -4.13 -16.51 -3.78
C GLY A 136 -4.50 -15.53 -2.67
N SER A 137 -4.49 -15.98 -1.41
CA SER A 137 -4.78 -15.11 -0.25
C SER A 137 -3.73 -14.01 -0.01
N MET A 138 -2.56 -14.08 -0.65
CA MET A 138 -1.52 -13.06 -0.57
C MET A 138 -1.78 -11.87 -1.51
N ASP A 139 -2.77 -11.96 -2.42
CA ASP A 139 -3.13 -10.92 -3.39
C ASP A 139 -1.94 -10.47 -4.25
N GLY A 140 -1.34 -11.45 -4.92
CA GLY A 140 -0.12 -11.24 -5.69
C GLY A 140 -0.34 -10.55 -7.03
N CYS A 141 0.47 -9.54 -7.31
CA CYS A 141 0.61 -8.95 -8.63
C CYS A 141 2.03 -9.23 -9.17
N PRO A 142 2.20 -10.16 -10.13
CA PRO A 142 3.53 -10.52 -10.64
C PRO A 142 4.31 -9.31 -11.23
N SER A 143 3.60 -8.35 -11.83
CA SER A 143 4.21 -7.16 -12.42
C SER A 143 4.80 -6.18 -11.39
N GLU A 144 4.44 -6.31 -10.11
CA GLU A 144 5.07 -5.57 -9.00
C GLU A 144 6.35 -6.25 -8.51
N ALA A 145 6.40 -7.59 -8.57
CA ALA A 145 7.54 -8.38 -8.12
C ALA A 145 8.70 -8.41 -9.13
N ASP A 146 8.43 -8.16 -10.40
CA ASP A 146 9.40 -8.22 -11.50
C ASP A 146 10.39 -7.03 -11.55
N ARG A 147 10.22 -6.01 -10.70
CA ARG A 147 10.90 -4.69 -10.80
C ARG A 147 12.10 -4.50 -9.88
#